data_AF-A0A3C0AEF7-F1
#
_entry.id   AF-A0A3C0AEF7-F1
#
_cell.length_a   1.000
_cell.length_b   1.000
_cell.length_c   1.000
_cell.angle_alpha   90.00
_cell.angle_beta   90.00
_cell.angle_gamma   90.00
#
_symmetry.space_group_name_H-M   'P 1'
#
loop_
_entity.id
_entity.type
_entity.pdbx_description
1 polymer ?
#
loop_
_entity_poly.entity_id
_entity_poly.type
_entity_poly.pdbx_seq_one_letter_code
_entity_poly.pdbx_strand_id
1 'polypeptide(L)' 'RGPKIIRQRRGLITIERIDRGAADLIVAVDSRPVKSASDFLDYIESKKPGDTVVVTVLRGKEQTPTKISVTLTTGNTSR' A
#
# COMPACT_ATOMS: atom_id res chain seq x y z
N ARG A 1 5.51 2.45 -1.15
CA ARG A 1 6.31 2.71 0.08
C ARG A 1 5.55 2.13 1.26
N GLY A 2 6.24 1.61 2.28
CA GLY A 2 5.61 1.00 3.47
C GLY A 2 5.67 1.91 4.71
N PRO A 3 5.00 1.52 5.81
CA PRO A 3 5.09 2.21 7.09
C PRO A 3 6.53 2.26 7.60
N LYS A 4 6.89 3.32 8.33
CA LYS A 4 8.21 3.48 8.94
C LYS A 4 8.16 3.27 10.45
N ILE A 5 9.17 2.63 11.02
CA ILE A 5 9.35 2.57 12.48
C ILE A 5 10.24 3.74 12.88
N ILE A 6 9.70 4.66 13.68
CA ILE A 6 10.42 5.79 14.24
C ILE A 6 10.81 5.42 15.68
N ARG A 7 12.12 5.36 15.94
CA ARG A 7 12.68 5.13 17.26
C ARG A 7 13.21 6.44 17.82
N GLN A 8 12.76 6.81 19.01
CA GLN A 8 13.24 8.00 19.71
C GLN A 8 13.77 7.61 21.09
N ARG A 9 15.07 7.78 21.31
CA ARG A 9 15.70 7.57 22.61
C ARG A 9 15.54 8.83 23.47
N ARG A 10 15.08 8.67 24.71
CA ARG A 10 15.05 9.71 25.75
C ARG A 10 15.79 9.19 26.98
N GLY A 11 17.09 9.47 27.05
CA GLY A 11 17.96 8.97 28.12
C GLY A 11 17.99 7.44 28.18
N LEU A 12 17.42 6.87 29.25
CA LEU A 12 17.37 5.44 29.52
C LEU A 12 16.29 4.68 28.74
N ILE A 13 15.28 5.36 28.17
CA ILE A 13 14.16 4.72 27.46
C ILE A 13 14.22 4.91 25.95
N THR A 14 13.70 3.93 25.21
CA THR A 14 13.46 4.02 23.76
C THR A 14 11.97 3.92 23.50
N ILE A 15 11.42 4.90 22.76
CA ILE A 15 10.02 4.91 22.33
C ILE A 15 9.99 4.55 20.84
N GLU A 16 9.22 3.53 20.50
CA GLU A 16 8.97 3.15 19.10
C GLU A 16 7.56 3.58 18.68
N ARG A 17 7.43 4.16 17.49
CA ARG A 17 6.15 4.49 16.86
C ARG A 17 6.14 4.06 15.41
N ILE A 18 4.98 3.60 14.94
CA ILE A 18 4.77 3.29 13.52
C ILE A 18 4.19 4.53 12.84
N ASP A 19 4.97 5.11 11.94
CA ASP A 19 4.50 6.14 11.00
C ASP A 19 3.87 5.47 9.78
N ARG A 20 2.54 5.34 9.84
CA ARG A 20 1.71 4.86 8.71
C ARG A 20 1.60 5.90 7.61
N GLY A 21 1.74 7.19 7.91
CA GLY A 21 1.65 8.26 6.92
C GLY A 21 2.81 8.24 5.91
N ALA A 22 3.91 7.59 6.25
CA ALA A 22 5.01 7.36 5.31
C ALA A 22 4.71 6.30 4.23
N ALA A 23 3.64 5.52 4.38
CA ALA A 23 3.24 4.48 3.43
C ALA A 23 2.49 5.06 2.22
N ASP A 24 2.41 4.26 1.15
CA ASP A 24 1.48 4.55 0.05
C ASP A 24 0.07 4.07 0.46
N LEU A 25 -0.94 4.89 0.20
CA LEU A 25 -2.35 4.56 0.42
C LEU A 25 -3.01 4.29 -0.93
N ILE A 26 -3.47 3.06 -1.15
CA ILE A 26 -4.24 2.69 -2.35
C ILE A 26 -5.63 3.32 -2.27
N VAL A 27 -6.02 4.04 -3.32
CA VAL A 27 -7.33 4.72 -3.41
C VAL A 27 -8.14 4.29 -4.63
N ALA A 28 -7.52 3.66 -5.63
CA ALA A 28 -8.22 3.06 -6.76
C ALA A 28 -7.39 1.96 -7.44
N VAL A 29 -8.07 1.08 -8.18
CA VAL A 29 -7.47 0.06 -9.06
C VAL A 29 -8.25 0.00 -10.38
N ASP A 30 -7.56 0.11 -11.53
CA ASP A 30 -8.17 0.17 -12.87
C ASP A 30 -9.37 1.13 -12.96
N SER A 31 -9.19 2.33 -12.42
CA SER A 31 -10.21 3.39 -12.34
C SER A 31 -11.41 3.11 -11.41
N ARG A 32 -11.40 2.01 -10.66
CA ARG A 32 -12.40 1.71 -9.64
C ARG A 32 -11.95 2.26 -8.28
N PRO A 33 -12.72 3.14 -7.63
CA PRO A 33 -12.42 3.60 -6.28
C PRO A 33 -12.37 2.44 -5.29
N VAL A 34 -11.40 2.46 -4.38
CA VAL A 34 -11.21 1.48 -3.31
C VAL A 34 -11.38 2.21 -1.98
N LYS A 35 -12.30 1.74 -1.12
CA LYS A 35 -12.56 2.35 0.19
C LYS A 35 -12.11 1.45 1.34
N SER A 36 -12.02 0.15 1.10
CA SER A 36 -11.61 -0.84 2.09
C SER A 36 -10.56 -1.81 1.51
N ALA A 37 -9.88 -2.52 2.41
CA ALA A 37 -8.97 -3.59 2.00
C ALA A 37 -9.73 -4.74 1.29
N SER A 38 -10.97 -5.03 1.71
CA SER A 38 -11.81 -6.03 1.09
C SER A 38 -12.17 -5.65 -0.35
N ASP A 39 -12.56 -4.40 -0.61
CA ASP A 39 -12.89 -3.93 -1.97
C ASP A 39 -11.72 -4.15 -2.94
N PHE A 40 -10.49 -3.93 -2.44
CA PHE A 40 -9.28 -4.15 -3.21
C PHE A 40 -9.05 -5.65 -3.47
N LEU A 41 -9.13 -6.47 -2.43
CA LEU A 41 -8.93 -7.92 -2.54
C LEU A 41 -9.95 -8.55 -3.49
N ASP A 42 -11.23 -8.24 -3.33
CA ASP A 42 -12.31 -8.72 -4.20
C ASP A 42 -12.03 -8.41 -5.68
N TYR A 43 -11.49 -7.22 -5.97
CA TYR A 43 -11.10 -6.86 -7.32
C TYR A 43 -9.90 -7.66 -7.82
N ILE A 44 -8.84 -7.77 -7.03
CA ILE A 44 -7.61 -8.47 -7.43
C ILE A 44 -7.86 -9.97 -7.61
N GLU A 45 -8.70 -10.58 -6.77
CA GLU A 45 -9.08 -11.99 -6.87
C GLU A 45 -9.88 -12.31 -8.14
N SER A 46 -10.51 -11.30 -8.76
CA SER A 46 -11.16 -11.45 -10.07
C SER A 46 -10.18 -11.49 -11.26
N LYS A 47 -8.89 -11.24 -11.02
CA LYS A 47 -7.84 -11.18 -12.05
C LYS A 47 -7.01 -12.46 -12.10
N LYS A 48 -6.27 -12.61 -13.20
CA LYS A 48 -5.38 -13.74 -13.41
C LYS A 48 -3.93 -13.33 -13.15
N PRO A 49 -3.07 -14.24 -12.65
CA PRO A 49 -1.63 -14.03 -12.69
C PRO A 49 -1.18 -13.67 -14.12
N GLY A 50 -0.27 -12.71 -14.24
CA GLY A 50 0.16 -12.12 -15.51
C GLY A 50 -0.62 -10.88 -15.92
N ASP A 51 -1.83 -10.65 -15.37
CA ASP A 51 -2.58 -9.42 -15.66
C ASP A 51 -1.82 -8.19 -15.14
N THR A 52 -1.84 -7.12 -15.92
CA THR A 52 -1.35 -5.82 -15.48
C THR A 52 -2.53 -4.96 -15.04
N VAL A 53 -2.45 -4.42 -13.83
CA VAL A 53 -3.44 -3.51 -13.26
C VAL A 53 -2.79 -2.17 -12.94
N VAL A 54 -3.55 -1.09 -13.02
CA VAL A 54 -3.13 0.25 -12.65
C VAL A 54 -3.64 0.57 -11.24
N VAL A 55 -2.73 0.67 -10.29
CA VAL A 55 -3.03 1.07 -8.92
C VAL A 55 -2.84 2.56 -8.79
N THR A 56 -3.82 3.25 -8.20
CA THR A 56 -3.72 4.67 -7.88
C THR A 56 -3.47 4.82 -6.39
N VAL A 57 -2.42 5.56 -6.04
CA VAL A 57 -1.97 5.74 -4.66
C VAL A 57 -1.83 7.22 -4.27
N LEU A 58 -2.06 7.52 -3.00
CA LEU A 58 -1.59 8.73 -2.32
C LEU A 58 -0.29 8.41 -1.58
N ARG A 59 0.64 9.37 -1.52
CA ARG A 59 1.97 9.15 -0.95
C ARG A 59 2.33 10.22 0.06
N GLY A 60 2.64 9.80 1.29
CA GLY A 60 3.03 10.75 2.32
C GLY A 60 1.87 11.69 2.68
N LYS A 61 2.17 12.98 2.73
CA LYS A 61 1.18 14.05 2.94
C LYS A 61 0.63 14.63 1.63
N GLU A 62 1.09 14.13 0.48
CA GLU A 62 0.66 14.62 -0.82
C GLU A 62 -0.74 14.11 -1.12
N GLN A 63 -1.64 15.01 -1.51
CA GLN A 63 -3.01 14.67 -1.91
C GLN A 63 -3.12 14.37 -3.41
N THR A 64 -2.01 14.46 -4.15
CA THR A 64 -1.99 14.19 -5.58
C THR A 64 -1.94 12.69 -5.85
N PRO A 65 -2.98 12.10 -6.48
CA PRO A 65 -2.97 10.68 -6.81
C PRO A 65 -1.93 10.35 -7.87
N THR A 66 -1.16 9.29 -7.65
CA THR A 66 -0.16 8.76 -8.60
C THR A 66 -0.60 7.40 -9.11
N LYS A 67 -0.52 7.18 -10.42
CA LYS A 67 -0.84 5.89 -11.06
C LYS A 67 0.42 5.05 -11.21
N ILE A 68 0.33 3.76 -10.87
CA ILE A 68 1.42 2.79 -10.91
C ILE A 68 0.89 1.52 -11.58
N SER A 69 1.50 1.11 -12.69
CA SER A 69 1.20 -0.18 -13.32
C SER A 69 1.96 -1.30 -12.62
N VAL A 70 1.27 -2.37 -12.25
CA VAL A 70 1.85 -3.55 -11.61
C VAL A 70 1.35 -4.82 -12.30
N THR A 71 2.21 -5.82 -12.42
CA THR A 71 1.85 -7.13 -12.96
C THR A 71 1.58 -8.09 -11.82
N LEU A 72 0.42 -8.74 -11.84
CA LEU A 72 0.02 -9.71 -10.83
C LEU A 72 0.83 -10.99 -11.00
N THR A 73 1.34 -11.53 -9.90
CA THR A 73 2.06 -12.80 -9.88
C THR A 73 1.34 -13.77 -8.97
N THR A 74 1.61 -15.07 -9.13
CA THR A 74 1.16 -16.05 -8.14
C THR A 74 1.85 -15.77 -6.81
N GLY A 75 1.09 -15.82 -5.71
CA GLY A 75 1.60 -15.48 -4.38
C GLY A 75 2.81 -16.34 -4.03
N ASN A 76 4.01 -15.75 -4.04
CA ASN A 76 5.19 -16.39 -3.50
C ASN A 76 5.17 -16.15 -1.99
N THR A 77 4.50 -17.04 -1.24
CA THR A 77 4.61 -17.08 0.22
C THR A 77 5.99 -17.64 0.59
N SER A 78 7.03 -16.81 0.50
CA SER A 78 8.21 -17.04 1.32
C SER A 78 7.85 -16.62 2.75
N ARG A 79 7.72 -17.63 3.62
CA ARG A 79 7.65 -17.45 5.06
C ARG A 79 8.94 -16.84 5.60
#